data_AF-G3HG63-F1
#
_entry.id   AF-G3HG63-F1
#
_cell.length_a   1.000
_cell.length_b   1.000
_cell.length_c   1.000
_cell.angle_alpha   90.00
_cell.angle_beta   90.00
_cell.angle_gamma   90.00
#
_symmetry.space_group_name_H-M   'P 1'
#
loop_
_entity.id
_entity.type
_entity.pdbx_description
1 polymer ?
#
loop_
_entity_poly.entity_id
_entity_poly.type
_entity_poly.pdbx_seq_one_letter_code
_entity_poly.pdbx_strand_id
1 'polypeptide(L)'
;MVNPLLEPVEHRDGKVFLPGNKVLLHLNLLRNRITEVGLEAFLTAVQYQVQVSKPKTSAKGPLGLLWLSLAKNCFDPQCPTYTMIQELMLPRDPVKAKVKEEEGTAI
;
A
#
# COMPACT_ATOMS: atom_id res chain seq x y z
N MET A 1 4.27 -9.79 -19.73
CA MET A 1 3.62 -8.77 -18.88
C MET A 1 2.22 -8.57 -19.43
N VAL A 2 1.16 -8.87 -18.68
CA VAL A 2 -0.22 -8.64 -19.15
C VAL A 2 -0.51 -7.15 -18.99
N ASN A 3 -1.14 -6.53 -19.99
CA ASN A 3 -1.48 -5.11 -19.95
C ASN A 3 -2.33 -4.82 -18.68
N PRO A 4 -2.05 -3.75 -17.91
CA PRO A 4 -2.84 -3.37 -16.73
C PRO A 4 -4.35 -3.23 -16.98
N LEU A 5 -4.75 -2.95 -18.23
CA LEU A 5 -6.17 -2.90 -18.65
C LEU A 5 -6.79 -4.28 -18.88
N LEU A 6 -6.00 -5.34 -18.85
CA LEU A 6 -6.41 -6.74 -19.04
C LEU A 6 -6.24 -7.55 -17.75
N GLU A 7 -6.17 -6.89 -16.60
CA GLU A 7 -6.13 -7.59 -15.31
C GLU A 7 -7.45 -8.34 -15.05
N PRO A 8 -7.39 -9.52 -14.39
CA PRO A 8 -8.58 -10.29 -14.09
C PRO A 8 -9.54 -9.48 -13.22
N VAL A 9 -10.78 -9.41 -13.68
CA VAL A 9 -11.90 -8.73 -13.03
C VAL A 9 -12.78 -9.73 -12.29
N GLU A 10 -13.10 -9.42 -11.04
CA GLU A 10 -14.03 -10.21 -10.25
C GLU A 10 -15.47 -9.76 -10.57
N HIS A 11 -16.33 -10.73 -10.90
CA HIS A 11 -17.75 -10.46 -11.12
C HIS A 11 -18.53 -11.00 -9.93
N ARG A 12 -19.29 -10.13 -9.25
CA ARG A 12 -20.10 -10.50 -8.10
C ARG A 12 -21.39 -9.68 -8.08
N ASP A 13 -22.53 -10.34 -7.88
CA ASP A 13 -23.85 -9.70 -7.77
C ASP A 13 -24.19 -8.77 -8.95
N GLY A 14 -23.81 -9.16 -10.17
CA GLY A 14 -24.01 -8.36 -11.39
C GLY A 14 -23.09 -7.14 -11.52
N LYS A 15 -22.10 -6.99 -10.62
CA LYS A 15 -21.12 -5.89 -10.62
C LYS A 15 -19.74 -6.41 -10.99
N VAL A 16 -18.96 -5.53 -11.62
CA VAL A 16 -17.55 -5.77 -11.97
C VAL A 16 -16.67 -5.08 -10.95
N PHE A 17 -15.79 -5.84 -10.32
CA PHE A 17 -14.80 -5.39 -9.36
C PHE A 17 -13.41 -5.53 -9.99
N LEU A 18 -12.82 -4.38 -10.29
CA LEU A 18 -11.40 -4.27 -10.62
C LEU A 18 -10.63 -4.19 -9.29
N PRO A 19 -9.78 -5.17 -8.94
CA PRO A 19 -8.87 -5.01 -7.82
C PRO A 19 -8.01 -3.77 -8.13
N GLY A 20 -8.26 -2.69 -7.40
CA GLY A 20 -7.77 -1.36 -7.77
C GLY A 20 -6.26 -1.27 -7.93
N ASN A 21 -5.84 -0.17 -8.56
CA ASN A 21 -4.47 0.30 -8.79
C ASN A 21 -3.32 -0.54 -8.17
N LYS A 22 -2.90 -1.60 -8.87
CA LYS A 22 -1.68 -2.36 -8.54
C LYS A 22 -0.40 -1.75 -9.12
N VAL A 23 -0.54 -0.67 -9.89
CA VAL A 23 0.55 -0.03 -10.63
C VAL A 23 1.07 1.24 -9.96
N LEU A 24 0.26 1.89 -9.12
CA LEU A 24 0.70 3.04 -8.35
C LEU A 24 1.61 2.59 -7.22
N LEU A 25 2.90 2.83 -7.41
CA LEU A 25 3.92 2.47 -6.43
C LEU A 25 4.06 3.56 -5.36
N HIS A 26 4.02 4.84 -5.75
CA HIS A 26 4.38 5.95 -4.88
C HIS A 26 3.29 7.03 -4.91
N LEU A 27 2.80 7.42 -3.73
CA LEU A 27 1.82 8.49 -3.58
C LEU A 27 2.29 9.51 -2.55
N ASN A 28 2.47 10.76 -2.99
CA ASN A 28 2.79 11.88 -2.12
C ASN A 28 1.57 12.80 -1.99
N LEU A 29 1.05 12.94 -0.77
CA LEU A 29 -0.02 13.87 -0.43
C LEU A 29 0.34 14.71 0.81
N LEU A 30 1.64 14.95 1.03
CA LEU A 30 2.12 15.85 2.08
C LEU A 30 1.45 17.23 1.99
N ARG A 31 1.19 17.85 3.15
CA ARG A 31 0.72 19.25 3.23
C ARG A 31 -0.58 19.54 2.50
N ASN A 32 -1.51 18.60 2.52
CA ASN A 32 -2.89 18.83 2.11
C ASN A 32 -3.77 19.12 3.35
N ARG A 33 -5.09 19.00 3.18
CA ARG A 33 -6.08 19.16 4.25
C ARG A 33 -6.82 17.86 4.57
N ILE A 34 -6.13 16.73 4.44
CA ILE A 34 -6.70 15.41 4.77
C ILE A 34 -6.95 15.36 6.28
N THR A 35 -8.13 14.93 6.69
CA THR A 35 -8.51 14.73 8.09
C THR A 35 -8.52 13.24 8.43
N GLU A 36 -8.81 12.89 9.68
CA GLU A 36 -8.95 11.51 10.15
C GLU A 36 -10.00 10.72 9.33
N VAL A 37 -11.08 11.37 8.89
CA VAL A 37 -12.07 10.76 7.98
C VAL A 37 -11.42 10.30 6.68
N GLY A 38 -10.47 11.07 6.14
CA GLY A 38 -9.70 10.67 4.97
C GLY A 38 -8.70 9.57 5.28
N LEU A 39 -8.09 9.57 6.47
CA LEU A 39 -7.18 8.51 6.90
C LEU A 39 -7.85 7.14 6.93
N GLU A 40 -9.11 7.04 7.38
CA GLU A 40 -9.85 5.77 7.38
C GLU A 40 -9.97 5.16 5.97
N ALA A 41 -10.19 5.99 4.96
CA ALA A 41 -10.22 5.55 3.56
C ALA A 41 -8.85 5.05 3.10
N PHE A 42 -7.76 5.75 3.47
CA PHE A 42 -6.40 5.29 3.17
C PHE A 42 -6.05 4.00 3.90
N LEU A 43 -6.42 3.86 5.16
CA LEU A 43 -6.19 2.65 5.95
C LEU A 43 -6.88 1.44 5.30
N THR A 44 -8.14 1.59 4.92
CA THR A 44 -8.91 0.56 4.21
C THR A 44 -8.20 0.13 2.92
N ALA A 45 -7.74 1.10 2.12
CA ALA A 45 -7.02 0.82 0.88
C ALA A 45 -5.69 0.09 1.12
N VAL A 46 -4.90 0.52 2.12
CA VAL A 46 -3.63 -0.10 2.49
C VAL A 46 -3.84 -1.53 3.02
N GLN A 47 -4.84 -1.75 3.87
CA GLN A 47 -5.19 -3.09 4.35
C GLN A 47 -5.57 -4.04 3.21
N TYR A 48 -6.38 -3.56 2.26
CA TYR A 48 -6.73 -4.33 1.07
C TYR A 48 -5.49 -4.70 0.25
N GLN A 49 -4.58 -3.75 0.02
CA GLN A 49 -3.30 -3.99 -0.66
C GLN A 49 -2.50 -5.07 0.09
N VAL A 50 -2.40 -5.00 1.41
CA VAL A 50 -1.73 -6.01 2.25
C VAL A 50 -2.31 -7.41 2.10
N GLN A 51 -3.64 -7.54 2.05
CA GLN A 51 -4.29 -8.83 1.88
C GLN A 51 -4.06 -9.42 0.48
N VAL A 52 -4.17 -8.60 -0.57
CA VAL A 52 -4.06 -9.03 -1.97
C VAL A 52 -2.61 -9.27 -2.41
N SER A 53 -1.63 -8.62 -1.76
CA SER A 53 -0.21 -8.76 -2.11
C SER A 53 0.44 -10.05 -1.62
N LYS A 54 -0.26 -10.93 -0.89
CA LYS A 54 0.32 -12.19 -0.42
C LYS A 54 0.75 -13.02 -1.64
N PRO A 55 2.06 -13.28 -1.83
CA PRO A 55 2.53 -13.88 -3.07
C PRO A 55 2.06 -15.33 -3.16
N LYS A 56 1.38 -15.68 -4.26
CA LYS A 56 1.13 -17.08 -4.64
C LYS A 56 2.35 -17.73 -5.32
N THR A 57 3.31 -16.93 -5.76
CA THR A 57 4.52 -17.39 -6.47
C THR A 57 5.66 -16.41 -6.22
N SER A 58 6.82 -16.91 -5.81
CA SER A 58 8.05 -16.20 -5.41
C SER A 58 8.77 -15.39 -6.51
N ALA A 59 8.19 -15.28 -7.71
CA ALA A 59 8.90 -14.78 -8.90
C ALA A 59 8.57 -13.33 -9.32
N LYS A 60 7.65 -12.64 -8.63
CA LYS A 60 7.26 -11.26 -8.99
C LYS A 60 7.50 -10.35 -7.79
N GLY A 61 8.28 -9.29 -8.00
CA GLY A 61 8.58 -8.26 -6.99
C GLY A 61 7.32 -7.58 -6.43
N PRO A 62 7.47 -6.71 -5.43
CA PRO A 62 6.33 -6.13 -4.73
C PRO A 62 5.47 -5.30 -5.69
N LEU A 63 4.16 -5.57 -5.68
CA LEU A 63 3.15 -4.87 -6.49
C LEU A 63 2.28 -3.99 -5.58
N GLY A 64 1.65 -2.98 -6.17
CA GLY A 64 0.81 -2.02 -5.44
C GLY A 64 1.61 -0.92 -4.73
N LEU A 65 0.97 -0.25 -3.78
CA LEU A 65 1.55 0.91 -3.10
C LEU A 65 2.74 0.49 -2.22
N LEU A 66 3.90 1.06 -2.52
CA LEU A 66 5.18 0.84 -1.81
C LEU A 66 5.54 2.02 -0.92
N TRP A 67 5.10 3.23 -1.29
CA TRP A 67 5.38 4.44 -0.54
C TRP A 67 4.17 5.37 -0.50
N LEU A 68 3.84 5.84 0.71
CA LEU A 68 2.72 6.73 0.98
C LEU A 68 3.17 7.84 1.95
N SER A 69 3.03 9.10 1.53
CA SER A 69 3.36 10.25 2.37
C SER A 69 2.13 11.10 2.65
N LEU A 70 1.73 11.13 3.93
CA LEU A 70 0.55 11.86 4.40
C LEU A 70 0.87 12.90 5.48
N ALA A 71 2.13 13.07 5.88
CA ALA A 71 2.48 13.99 6.96
C ALA A 71 2.07 15.45 6.67
N LYS A 72 1.97 16.26 7.73
CA LYS A 72 1.61 17.69 7.67
C LYS A 72 0.21 17.94 7.07
N ASN A 73 -0.72 17.00 7.26
CA ASN A 73 -2.14 17.17 6.96
C ASN A 73 -2.92 17.55 8.24
N CYS A 74 -4.25 17.61 8.17
CA CYS A 74 -5.14 18.05 9.26
C CYS A 74 -5.58 16.88 10.17
N PHE A 75 -4.62 16.13 10.70
CA PHE A 75 -4.84 15.07 11.69
C PHE A 75 -3.71 15.06 12.71
N ASP A 76 -3.94 14.48 13.89
CA ASP A 76 -2.88 14.32 14.90
C ASP A 76 -1.82 13.33 14.38
N PRO A 77 -0.52 13.70 14.32
CA PRO A 77 0.55 12.79 13.93
C PRO A 77 0.67 11.52 14.78
N GLN A 78 0.07 11.49 15.96
CA GLN A 78 0.02 10.33 16.87
C GLN A 78 -1.33 9.59 16.83
N CYS A 79 -2.24 9.95 15.92
CA CYS A 79 -3.52 9.26 15.83
C CYS A 79 -3.34 7.77 15.43
N PRO A 80 -4.11 6.84 16.01
CA PRO A 80 -3.94 5.40 15.78
C PRO A 80 -4.02 5.00 14.30
N THR A 81 -4.93 5.63 13.55
CA THR A 81 -5.14 5.33 12.13
C THR A 81 -3.89 5.64 11.30
N TYR A 82 -3.22 6.78 11.57
CA TYR A 82 -1.99 7.13 10.86
C TYR A 82 -0.84 6.21 11.25
N THR A 83 -0.68 5.89 12.54
CA THR A 83 0.33 4.95 13.04
C THR A 83 0.17 3.57 12.37
N MET A 84 -1.05 3.04 12.31
CA MET A 84 -1.34 1.76 11.65
C MET A 84 -1.00 1.79 10.15
N ILE A 85 -1.29 2.89 9.45
CA ILE A 85 -0.89 3.06 8.04
C ILE A 85 0.64 2.99 7.92
N GLN A 86 1.38 3.68 8.79
CA GLN A 86 2.84 3.67 8.76
C GLN A 86 3.41 2.26 9.01
N GLU A 87 2.86 1.51 9.96
CA GLU A 87 3.26 0.12 10.25
C GLU A 87 3.04 -0.81 9.06
N LEU A 88 1.86 -0.73 8.41
CA LEU A 88 1.53 -1.55 7.24
C LEU A 88 2.38 -1.21 6.00
N MET A 89 2.81 0.05 5.88
CA MET A 89 3.64 0.52 4.78
C MET A 89 5.14 0.24 5.01
N LEU A 90 5.60 0.14 6.25
CA LEU A 90 7.00 -0.08 6.60
C LEU A 90 7.67 -1.28 5.89
N PRO A 91 7.08 -2.50 5.86
CA PRO A 91 7.70 -3.65 5.18
C PRO A 91 7.63 -3.57 3.65
N ARG A 92 6.88 -2.62 3.09
CA ARG A 92 6.70 -2.45 1.65
C ARG A 92 7.71 -1.48 1.03
N ASP A 93 8.38 -0.69 1.86
CA ASP A 93 9.38 0.28 1.43
C ASP A 93 10.63 -0.46 0.90
N PRO A 94 10.94 -0.39 -0.41
CA PRO A 94 12.08 -1.09 -1.01
C PRO A 94 13.43 -0.63 -0.44
N VAL A 95 13.52 0.60 0.06
CA VAL A 95 14.75 1.15 0.63
C VAL A 95 15.00 0.52 1.99
N LYS A 96 13.95 0.34 2.80
CA LYS A 96 14.06 -0.26 4.14
C LYS A 96 14.13 -1.79 4.09
N ALA A 97 13.53 -2.43 3.08
CA ALA A 97 13.63 -3.86 2.88
C ALA A 97 15.07 -4.32 2.59
N LYS A 98 15.82 -3.55 1.79
CA LYS A 98 17.23 -3.86 1.46
C LYS A 98 18.16 -3.84 2.67
N VAL A 99 17.96 -2.90 3.59
CA VAL A 99 18.74 -2.83 4.84
C VAL A 99 18.54 -4.09 5.68
N LYS A 100 17.33 -4.65 5.68
CA LYS A 100 16.99 -5.85 6.44
C LYS A 100 17.51 -7.15 5.81
N GLU A 101 17.65 -7.20 4.48
CA GLU A 101 18.27 -8.34 3.79
C GLU A 101 19.79 -8.37 4.01
N GLU A 102 20.47 -7.22 3.97
CA GLU A 102 21.93 -7.14 4.21
C GLU A 102 22.31 -7.52 5.65
N GLU A 103 21.52 -7.16 6.66
CA GLU A 103 21.72 -7.59 8.05
C GLU A 103 21.46 -9.10 8.27
N GLY A 104 20.64 -9.74 7.43
CA GLY A 104 20.32 -11.17 7.51
C GLY A 104 21.34 -12.10 6.86
N THR A 105 22.23 -11.56 6.02
CA THR A 105 23.30 -12.31 5.31
C THR A 105 24.64 -12.31 6.03
N ALA A 106 24.74 -11.65 7.19
CA ALA A 106 25.93 -11.62 8.03
C ALA A 106 25.82 -12.63 9.19
N ILE A 107 25.68 -13.93 8.90
CA ILE A 107 25.88 -15.02 9.86
C ILE A 107 26.57 -16.19 9.17
#